data_AF-A0A225E8C8-F1
#
_entry.id   AF-A0A225E8C8-F1
#
_cell.length_a   1.000
_cell.length_b   1.000
_cell.length_c   1.000
_cell.angle_alpha   90.00
_cell.angle_beta   90.00
_cell.angle_gamma   90.00
#
_symmetry.space_group_name_H-M   'P 1'
#
loop_
_entity.id
_entity.type
_entity.pdbx_description
1 polymer ?
#
loop_
_entity_poly.entity_id
_entity_poly.type
_entity_poly.pdbx_seq_one_letter_code
_entity_poly.pdbx_strand_id
1 'polypeptide(L)'
;MTTTEKPIPMRQMTPEEVRLSIRDFLVFKLHESFEFADRAVQPDKSCFELLDLDDFFPLEILKWLEIDKPKGPRGILTEHSTVSDFCLFLAEQTLVPAIEPAVILGNPCLSAGAFLTIRRLLAERGVDVSKIGPSTPLFAFVYRHPWMFENLFPRMAPGRVPAVRWKNRPLMFNVLAGILVSAVTFAFWKWGGLTDAQALLVGFILAMFRLWQIAVIRSTSRQENWVLDFGGLYDFRDLVDAMLGRPLRTRAA
;
A
#
# COMPACT_ATOMS: atom_id res chain seq x y z
N MET A 1 -4.92 -33.73 3.40
CA MET A 1 -3.55 -33.97 2.90
C MET A 1 -2.68 -32.80 3.30
N THR A 2 -1.96 -32.94 4.41
CA THR A 2 -1.04 -31.94 4.96
C THR A 2 0.29 -32.06 4.24
N THR A 3 0.46 -31.32 3.14
CA THR A 3 1.80 -31.08 2.59
C THR A 3 2.59 -30.29 3.62
N THR A 4 3.57 -30.95 4.23
CA THR A 4 4.63 -30.31 5.03
C THR A 4 5.46 -29.41 4.11
N GLU A 5 4.94 -28.22 3.80
CA GLU A 5 5.69 -27.20 3.08
C GLU A 5 6.85 -26.71 3.95
N LYS A 6 8.09 -26.98 3.52
CA LYS A 6 9.34 -26.48 4.13
C LYS A 6 9.18 -24.99 4.43
N PRO A 7 9.35 -24.45 5.65
CA PRO A 7 9.07 -23.05 5.99
C PRO A 7 9.73 -22.04 5.01
N ILE A 8 9.09 -20.89 4.80
CA ILE A 8 9.67 -19.83 3.94
C ILE A 8 11.02 -19.42 4.54
N PRO A 9 12.11 -19.45 3.75
CA PRO A 9 13.41 -19.01 4.24
C PRO A 9 13.33 -17.52 4.60
N MET A 10 13.90 -17.14 5.73
CA MET A 10 13.94 -15.76 6.21
C MET A 10 15.39 -15.27 6.19
N ARG A 11 15.58 -13.97 5.96
CA ARG A 11 16.88 -13.28 6.05
C ARG A 11 16.74 -12.02 6.88
N GLN A 12 17.86 -11.55 7.44
CA GLN A 12 17.92 -10.21 8.01
C GLN A 12 17.86 -9.15 6.91
N MET A 13 17.21 -8.02 7.21
CA MET A 13 17.30 -6.82 6.37
C MET A 13 18.66 -6.15 6.54
N THR A 14 19.15 -5.48 5.51
CA THR A 14 20.31 -4.60 5.66
C THR A 14 19.89 -3.24 6.24
N PRO A 15 20.79 -2.46 6.86
CA PRO A 15 20.47 -1.12 7.35
C PRO A 15 19.90 -0.21 6.26
N GLU A 16 20.40 -0.31 5.03
CA GLU A 16 19.87 0.44 3.89
C GLU A 16 18.45 0.00 3.50
N GLU A 17 18.16 -1.30 3.54
CA GLU A 17 16.81 -1.80 3.28
C GLU A 17 15.83 -1.34 4.35
N VAL A 18 16.25 -1.28 5.62
CA VAL A 18 15.45 -0.72 6.71
C VAL A 18 15.18 0.76 6.45
N ARG A 19 16.21 1.55 6.10
CA ARG A 19 16.08 2.98 5.79
C ARG A 19 15.09 3.22 4.66
N LEU A 20 15.19 2.46 3.58
CA LEU A 20 14.24 2.50 2.46
C LEU A 20 12.83 2.06 2.89
N SER A 21 12.71 1.07 3.78
CA SER A 21 11.43 0.64 4.33
C SER A 21 10.78 1.73 5.20
N ILE A 22 11.55 2.48 5.99
CA ILE A 22 11.05 3.62 6.77
C ILE A 22 10.57 4.72 5.82
N ARG A 23 11.32 5.01 4.76
CA ARG A 23 10.89 5.98 3.74
C ARG A 23 9.56 5.55 3.10
N ASP A 24 9.47 4.30 2.70
CA ASP A 24 8.26 3.74 2.09
C ASP A 24 7.09 3.77 3.10
N PHE A 25 7.34 3.53 4.38
CA PHE A 25 6.35 3.70 5.45
C PHE A 25 5.82 5.14 5.51
N LEU A 26 6.71 6.15 5.50
CA LEU A 26 6.32 7.56 5.48
C LEU A 26 5.44 7.88 4.26
N VAL A 27 5.81 7.39 3.08
CA VAL A 27 5.04 7.63 1.85
C VAL A 27 3.70 6.88 1.85
N PHE A 28 3.68 5.62 2.28
CA PHE A 28 2.51 4.74 2.11
C PHE A 28 1.51 4.89 3.25
N LYS A 29 1.98 5.02 4.50
CA LYS A 29 1.12 5.10 5.68
C LYS A 29 0.85 6.53 6.12
N LEU A 30 1.86 7.41 6.12
CA LEU A 30 1.66 8.80 6.50
C LEU A 30 1.29 9.69 5.31
N HIS A 31 1.25 9.13 4.10
CA HIS A 31 0.90 9.86 2.87
C HIS A 31 1.81 11.07 2.60
N GLU A 32 3.05 11.02 3.09
CA GLU A 32 4.02 12.08 2.88
C GLU A 32 4.54 12.10 1.45
N SER A 33 5.03 13.27 1.03
CA SER A 33 5.70 13.38 -0.27
C SER A 33 6.99 12.56 -0.29
N PHE A 34 7.33 12.00 -1.46
CA PHE A 34 8.57 11.21 -1.60
C PHE A 34 9.81 12.04 -1.24
N GLU A 35 9.87 13.30 -1.67
CA GLU A 35 10.98 14.21 -1.36
C GLU A 35 11.10 14.53 0.13
N PHE A 36 9.97 14.62 0.84
CA PHE A 36 9.98 14.78 2.28
C PHE A 36 10.49 13.49 2.94
N ALA A 37 9.92 12.34 2.59
CA ALA A 37 10.29 11.05 3.17
C ALA A 37 11.78 10.74 2.94
N ASP A 38 12.31 10.97 1.73
CA ASP A 38 13.70 10.70 1.38
C ASP A 38 14.68 11.61 2.15
N ARG A 39 14.30 12.88 2.38
CA ARG A 39 15.06 13.80 3.24
C ARG A 39 15.00 13.42 4.72
N ALA A 40 13.85 12.95 5.19
CA ALA A 40 13.65 12.58 6.59
C ALA A 40 14.47 11.34 6.98
N VAL A 41 14.72 10.43 6.04
CA VAL A 41 15.49 9.19 6.29
C VAL A 41 16.98 9.30 5.92
N GLN A 42 17.54 10.50 5.83
CA GLN A 42 18.99 10.65 5.56
C GLN A 42 19.81 10.09 6.75
N PRO A 43 20.92 9.39 6.50
CA PRO A 43 21.63 8.63 7.53
C PRO A 43 22.22 9.51 8.65
N ASP A 44 22.62 10.74 8.32
CA ASP A 44 23.19 11.74 9.23
C ASP A 44 22.14 12.52 10.01
N LYS A 45 20.85 12.37 9.68
CA LYS A 45 19.77 13.05 10.38
C LYS A 45 19.60 12.52 11.79
N SER A 46 19.17 13.42 12.66
CA SER A 46 18.80 13.07 14.03
C SER A 46 17.54 12.21 14.01
N CYS A 47 17.53 11.12 14.78
CA CYS A 47 16.31 10.33 14.99
C CYS A 47 15.19 11.14 15.66
N PHE A 48 15.50 12.24 16.35
CA PHE A 48 14.51 13.13 16.93
C PHE A 48 13.77 13.96 15.87
N GLU A 49 14.39 14.26 14.73
CA GLU A 49 13.70 14.95 13.62
C GLU A 49 12.63 14.05 12.98
N LEU A 50 12.80 12.73 13.05
CA LEU A 50 11.74 11.79 12.67
C LEU A 50 10.58 11.78 13.68
N LEU A 51 10.83 12.09 14.96
CA LEU A 51 9.82 12.09 16.03
C LEU A 51 8.97 13.37 16.09
N ASP A 52 9.48 14.49 15.59
CA ASP A 52 8.76 15.78 15.56
C ASP A 52 7.70 15.86 14.45
N LEU A 53 7.56 14.82 13.63
CA LEU A 53 6.38 14.62 12.80
C LEU A 53 5.22 14.32 13.75
N ASP A 54 4.23 15.23 13.82
CA ASP A 54 3.14 15.38 14.82
C ASP A 54 2.33 14.12 15.25
N ASP A 55 2.64 12.91 14.78
CA ASP A 55 2.06 11.63 15.24
C ASP A 55 3.01 10.43 14.96
N PHE A 56 4.33 10.63 14.91
CA PHE A 56 5.29 9.57 14.62
C PHE A 56 5.45 8.63 15.82
N PHE A 57 4.62 7.59 15.87
CA PHE A 57 4.76 6.51 16.83
C PHE A 57 5.84 5.54 16.34
N PRO A 58 6.98 5.39 17.04
CA PRO A 58 7.98 4.37 16.71
C PRO A 58 7.36 2.97 16.70
N LEU A 59 6.28 2.79 17.47
CA LEU A 59 5.46 1.58 17.50
C LEU A 59 4.88 1.21 16.12
N GLU A 60 4.47 2.17 15.29
CA GLU A 60 3.91 1.87 13.97
C GLU A 60 5.00 1.40 13.00
N ILE A 61 6.24 1.92 13.10
CA ILE A 61 7.38 1.41 12.34
C ILE A 61 7.78 0.01 12.82
N LEU A 62 7.82 -0.20 14.14
CA LEU A 62 8.15 -1.51 14.70
C LEU A 62 7.11 -2.56 14.28
N LYS A 63 5.82 -2.18 14.29
CA LYS A 63 4.71 -3.00 13.80
C LYS A 63 4.78 -3.22 12.29
N TRP A 64 5.16 -2.21 11.53
CA TRP A 64 5.41 -2.31 10.09
C TRP A 64 6.49 -3.34 9.77
N LEU A 65 7.58 -3.34 10.54
CA LEU A 65 8.68 -4.28 10.39
C LEU A 65 8.38 -5.67 11.02
N GLU A 66 7.23 -5.84 11.67
CA GLU A 66 6.85 -7.02 12.46
C GLU A 66 7.90 -7.38 13.53
N ILE A 67 8.50 -6.38 14.17
CA ILE A 67 9.44 -6.57 15.28
C ILE A 67 8.62 -6.82 16.56
N ASP A 68 8.74 -8.03 17.11
CA ASP A 68 8.01 -8.44 18.31
C ASP A 68 8.62 -7.79 19.56
N LYS A 69 7.88 -6.82 20.13
CA LYS A 69 8.16 -6.10 21.39
C LYS A 69 9.62 -5.67 21.59
N PRO A 70 9.99 -4.45 21.20
CA PRO A 70 11.19 -3.87 21.76
C PRO A 70 10.92 -3.31 23.16
N LYS A 71 12.02 -3.01 23.88
CA LYS A 71 12.02 -2.07 25.01
C LYS A 71 11.28 -0.79 24.59
N GLY A 72 10.64 -0.09 25.53
CA GLY A 72 9.72 1.02 25.21
C GLY A 72 10.25 2.01 24.16
N PRO A 73 9.41 2.51 23.24
CA PRO A 73 9.82 3.18 22.00
C PRO A 73 10.70 4.41 22.19
N ARG A 74 10.55 5.14 23.31
CA ARG A 74 11.40 6.28 23.64
C ARG A 74 12.82 5.88 24.04
N GLY A 75 13.00 4.73 24.69
CA GLY A 75 14.32 4.26 25.14
C GLY A 75 15.24 3.91 23.98
N ILE A 76 14.70 3.26 22.95
CA ILE A 76 15.44 2.92 21.72
C ILE A 76 15.95 4.20 21.03
N LEU A 77 15.09 5.20 20.88
CA LEU A 77 15.43 6.42 20.15
C LEU A 77 16.34 7.37 20.94
N THR A 78 16.33 7.29 22.28
CA THR A 78 17.33 8.00 23.10
C THR A 78 18.70 7.34 23.09
N GLU A 79 18.77 6.04 22.80
CA GLU A 79 20.04 5.30 22.68
C GLU A 79 20.66 5.44 21.27
N HIS A 80 19.88 5.85 20.26
CA HIS A 80 20.32 6.01 18.88
C HIS A 80 20.11 7.45 18.40
N SER A 81 21.20 8.23 18.33
CA SER A 81 21.14 9.66 17.98
C SER A 81 20.88 9.90 16.49
N THR A 82 21.32 9.00 15.61
CA THR A 82 21.19 9.15 14.15
C THR A 82 20.26 8.13 13.52
N VAL A 83 19.69 8.47 12.35
CA VAL A 83 18.88 7.53 11.54
C VAL A 83 19.70 6.29 11.18
N SER A 84 20.99 6.45 10.89
CA SER A 84 21.89 5.33 10.60
C SER A 84 21.97 4.33 11.77
N ASP A 85 22.17 4.82 12.99
CA ASP A 85 22.26 3.97 14.18
C ASP A 85 20.94 3.22 14.45
N PHE A 86 19.81 3.91 14.26
CA PHE A 86 18.50 3.32 14.40
C PHE A 86 18.21 2.26 13.32
N CYS A 87 18.59 2.52 12.07
CA CYS A 87 18.45 1.54 10.99
C CYS A 87 19.32 0.29 11.24
N LEU A 88 20.52 0.47 11.79
CA LEU A 88 21.41 -0.64 12.15
C LEU A 88 20.79 -1.50 13.26
N PHE A 89 20.26 -0.88 14.31
CA PHE A 89 19.54 -1.58 15.39
C PHE A 89 18.33 -2.37 14.87
N LEU A 90 17.51 -1.74 14.02
CA LEU A 90 16.33 -2.38 13.45
C LEU A 90 16.69 -3.53 12.48
N ALA A 91 17.78 -3.40 11.73
CA ALA A 91 18.24 -4.42 10.78
C ALA A 91 18.54 -5.76 11.47
N GLU A 92 19.12 -5.72 12.68
CA GLU A 92 19.42 -6.92 13.47
C GLU A 92 18.15 -7.68 13.91
N GLN A 93 17.04 -6.96 14.09
CA GLN A 93 15.79 -7.49 14.62
C GLN A 93 14.75 -7.79 13.53
N THR A 94 14.97 -7.30 12.31
CA THR A 94 13.99 -7.43 11.23
C THR A 94 14.30 -8.62 10.34
N LEU A 95 13.36 -9.57 10.31
CA LEU A 95 13.40 -10.72 9.40
C LEU A 95 12.42 -10.53 8.26
N VAL A 96 12.87 -10.76 7.03
CA VAL A 96 12.05 -10.73 5.82
C VAL A 96 12.17 -12.03 5.03
N PRO A 97 11.12 -12.41 4.26
CA PRO A 97 11.20 -13.54 3.35
C PRO A 97 12.38 -13.42 2.38
N ALA A 98 13.20 -14.45 2.33
CA ALA A 98 14.30 -14.56 1.38
C ALA A 98 13.77 -15.05 0.02
N ILE A 99 14.20 -14.38 -1.05
CA ILE A 99 13.91 -14.80 -2.42
C ILE A 99 15.03 -15.75 -2.86
N GLU A 100 14.74 -17.05 -2.83
CA GLU A 100 15.64 -18.07 -3.35
C GLU A 100 15.31 -18.39 -4.82
N PRO A 101 16.30 -18.54 -5.71
CA PRO A 101 16.05 -18.94 -7.08
C PRO A 101 15.43 -20.34 -7.15
N ALA A 102 14.34 -20.47 -7.90
CA ALA A 102 13.71 -21.77 -8.14
C ALA A 102 14.33 -22.43 -9.37
N VAL A 103 14.55 -23.75 -9.31
CA VAL A 103 15.07 -24.50 -10.45
C VAL A 103 13.93 -24.79 -11.43
N ILE A 104 13.99 -24.18 -12.61
CA ILE A 104 13.07 -24.44 -13.73
C ILE A 104 13.86 -25.08 -14.85
N LEU A 105 13.44 -26.28 -15.29
CA LEU A 105 14.09 -27.02 -16.38
C LEU A 105 15.61 -27.15 -16.19
N GLY A 106 16.04 -27.41 -14.94
CA GLY A 106 17.45 -27.56 -14.58
C GLY A 106 18.23 -26.24 -14.38
N ASN A 107 17.63 -25.07 -14.66
CA ASN A 107 18.29 -23.78 -14.51
C ASN A 107 17.76 -22.98 -13.31
N PRO A 108 18.62 -22.33 -12.52
CA PRO A 108 18.17 -21.45 -11.45
C PRO A 108 17.51 -20.19 -12.02
N CYS A 109 16.26 -19.94 -11.61
CA CYS A 109 15.47 -18.80 -12.06
C CYS A 109 15.01 -17.95 -10.86
N LEU A 110 15.58 -16.75 -10.73
CA LEU A 110 15.26 -15.83 -9.64
C LEU A 110 13.83 -15.29 -9.72
N SER A 111 13.31 -15.01 -10.92
CA SER A 111 11.93 -14.54 -11.11
C SER A 111 10.90 -15.59 -10.70
N ALA A 112 11.17 -16.86 -11.03
CA ALA A 112 10.33 -17.95 -10.59
C ALA A 112 10.36 -18.12 -9.07
N GLY A 113 11.56 -18.02 -8.49
CA GLY A 113 11.75 -17.98 -7.05
C GLY A 113 10.91 -16.91 -6.38
N ALA A 114 11.04 -15.66 -6.83
CA ALA A 114 10.28 -14.52 -6.32
C ALA A 114 8.77 -14.73 -6.44
N PHE A 115 8.28 -15.18 -7.61
CA PHE A 115 6.86 -15.46 -7.81
C PHE A 115 6.34 -16.55 -6.89
N LEU A 116 7.09 -17.63 -6.68
CA LEU A 116 6.72 -18.72 -5.79
C LEU A 116 6.73 -18.27 -4.32
N THR A 117 7.70 -17.47 -3.90
CA THR A 117 7.73 -16.86 -2.57
C THR A 117 6.49 -15.98 -2.35
N ILE A 118 6.15 -15.11 -3.31
CA ILE A 118 4.92 -14.29 -3.25
C ILE A 118 3.69 -15.19 -3.14
N ARG A 119 3.55 -16.16 -4.04
CA ARG A 119 2.40 -17.08 -4.07
C ARG A 119 2.23 -17.83 -2.74
N ARG A 120 3.34 -18.20 -2.12
CA ARG A 120 3.30 -18.89 -0.83
C ARG A 120 2.93 -17.97 0.33
N LEU A 121 3.48 -16.77 0.39
CA LEU A 121 3.09 -15.76 1.39
C LEU A 121 1.61 -15.42 1.30
N LEU A 122 1.07 -15.38 0.08
CA LEU A 122 -0.36 -15.20 -0.16
C LEU A 122 -1.17 -16.39 0.43
N ALA A 123 -0.72 -17.62 0.17
CA ALA A 123 -1.38 -18.82 0.69
C ALA A 123 -1.35 -18.89 2.24
N GLU A 124 -0.22 -18.55 2.87
CA GLU A 124 -0.09 -18.51 4.34
C GLU A 124 -1.05 -17.50 4.99
N ARG A 125 -1.43 -16.45 4.25
CA ARG A 125 -2.41 -15.44 4.67
C ARG A 125 -3.85 -15.77 4.25
N GLY A 126 -4.09 -17.01 3.82
CA GLY A 126 -5.43 -17.51 3.49
C GLY A 126 -5.97 -17.08 2.13
N VAL A 127 -5.14 -16.54 1.24
CA VAL A 127 -5.54 -16.19 -0.13
C VAL A 127 -5.56 -17.46 -0.98
N ASP A 128 -6.64 -17.70 -1.73
CA ASP A 128 -6.68 -18.79 -2.71
C ASP A 128 -5.74 -18.50 -3.88
N VAL A 129 -4.65 -19.26 -3.95
CA VAL A 129 -3.61 -19.11 -4.97
C VAL A 129 -3.70 -20.12 -6.11
N SER A 130 -4.79 -20.89 -6.21
CA SER A 130 -4.97 -21.93 -7.22
C SER A 130 -4.95 -21.38 -8.66
N LYS A 131 -5.47 -20.15 -8.85
CA LYS A 131 -5.60 -19.48 -10.15
C LYS A 131 -4.58 -18.34 -10.37
N ILE A 132 -3.62 -18.17 -9.45
CA ILE A 132 -2.63 -17.10 -9.55
C ILE A 132 -1.45 -17.56 -10.39
N GLY A 133 -1.23 -16.88 -11.51
CA GLY A 133 -0.08 -17.04 -12.40
C GLY A 133 0.69 -15.72 -12.56
N PRO A 134 1.88 -15.75 -13.19
CA PRO A 134 2.69 -14.54 -13.41
C PRO A 134 1.97 -13.47 -14.24
N SER A 135 1.08 -13.87 -15.16
CA SER A 135 0.30 -12.95 -16.00
C SER A 135 -1.05 -12.58 -15.40
N THR A 136 -1.33 -12.96 -14.15
CA THR A 136 -2.57 -12.57 -13.47
C THR A 136 -2.55 -11.07 -13.19
N PRO A 137 -3.61 -10.31 -13.55
CA PRO A 137 -3.68 -8.88 -13.28
C PRO A 137 -3.66 -8.57 -11.79
N LEU A 138 -2.82 -7.62 -11.37
CA LEU A 138 -2.70 -7.19 -9.97
C LEU A 138 -3.95 -6.46 -9.49
N PHE A 139 -4.60 -5.68 -10.36
CA PHE A 139 -5.74 -4.83 -10.01
C PHE A 139 -6.83 -5.58 -9.24
N ALA A 140 -7.23 -6.75 -9.72
CA ALA A 140 -8.25 -7.58 -9.08
C ALA A 140 -7.84 -8.04 -7.67
N PHE A 141 -6.54 -8.29 -7.46
CA PHE A 141 -6.01 -8.69 -6.17
C PHE A 141 -5.93 -7.55 -5.19
N VAL A 142 -5.55 -6.37 -5.65
CA VAL A 142 -5.33 -5.22 -4.78
C VAL A 142 -6.64 -4.67 -4.26
N TYR A 143 -7.70 -4.72 -5.08
CA TYR A 143 -9.04 -4.36 -4.64
C TYR A 143 -9.53 -5.27 -3.49
N ARG A 144 -9.24 -6.58 -3.56
CA ARG A 144 -9.68 -7.54 -2.55
C ARG A 144 -8.76 -7.61 -1.33
N HIS A 145 -7.48 -7.33 -1.50
CA HIS A 145 -6.45 -7.47 -0.48
C HIS A 145 -5.46 -6.28 -0.51
N PRO A 146 -5.92 -5.05 -0.24
CA PRO A 146 -5.09 -3.84 -0.34
C PRO A 146 -3.90 -3.85 0.62
N TRP A 147 -4.08 -4.46 1.80
CA TRP A 147 -3.05 -4.57 2.85
C TRP A 147 -1.76 -5.25 2.39
N MET A 148 -1.78 -6.04 1.30
CA MET A 148 -0.58 -6.70 0.75
C MET A 148 0.37 -5.70 0.10
N PHE A 149 -0.18 -4.71 -0.59
CA PHE A 149 0.60 -3.66 -1.26
C PHE A 149 0.94 -2.53 -0.31
N GLU A 150 0.17 -2.39 0.76
CA GLU A 150 0.46 -1.45 1.82
C GLU A 150 1.47 -1.95 2.83
N ASN A 151 1.89 -3.22 2.86
CA ASN A 151 2.82 -3.70 3.91
C ASN A 151 3.72 -4.84 3.38
N LEU A 152 3.12 -5.91 2.87
CA LEU A 152 3.83 -7.15 2.54
C LEU A 152 4.89 -6.96 1.43
N PHE A 153 4.51 -6.41 0.28
CA PHE A 153 5.44 -6.26 -0.85
C PHE A 153 6.50 -5.18 -0.63
N PRO A 154 6.16 -3.97 -0.14
CA PRO A 154 7.17 -2.97 0.21
C PRO A 154 8.23 -3.49 1.16
N ARG A 155 7.85 -4.29 2.17
CA ARG A 155 8.79 -4.83 3.14
C ARG A 155 9.76 -5.87 2.54
N MET A 156 9.31 -6.67 1.58
CA MET A 156 10.18 -7.65 0.91
C MET A 156 11.20 -7.02 -0.04
N ALA A 157 10.85 -5.87 -0.64
CA ALA A 157 11.71 -5.17 -1.59
C ALA A 157 11.58 -3.65 -1.40
N PRO A 158 12.11 -3.13 -0.27
CA PRO A 158 11.96 -1.73 0.09
C PRO A 158 12.66 -0.83 -0.93
N GLY A 159 11.99 0.27 -1.25
CA GLY A 159 12.36 1.25 -2.25
C GLY A 159 12.25 0.79 -3.70
N ARG A 160 11.75 -0.42 -3.97
CA ARG A 160 11.60 -0.96 -5.32
C ARG A 160 10.14 -1.15 -5.75
N VAL A 161 9.24 -1.37 -4.79
CA VAL A 161 7.81 -1.52 -5.08
C VAL A 161 7.16 -0.12 -5.08
N PRO A 162 6.55 0.31 -6.20
CA PRO A 162 5.88 1.60 -6.26
C PRO A 162 4.67 1.68 -5.33
N ALA A 163 4.43 2.89 -4.81
CA ALA A 163 3.25 3.21 -4.01
C ALA A 163 1.98 2.93 -4.79
N VAL A 164 1.05 2.18 -4.20
CA VAL A 164 -0.30 2.10 -4.74
C VAL A 164 -1.04 3.38 -4.39
N ARG A 165 -1.34 4.22 -5.40
CA ARG A 165 -2.04 5.50 -5.19
C ARG A 165 -3.46 5.42 -5.69
N TRP A 166 -4.40 5.72 -4.79
CA TRP A 166 -5.81 5.86 -5.12
C TRP A 166 -6.07 7.26 -5.67
N LYS A 167 -6.03 7.40 -6.99
CA LYS A 167 -6.08 8.71 -7.68
C LYS A 167 -7.37 9.50 -7.38
N ASN A 168 -8.47 8.80 -7.12
CA ASN A 168 -9.82 9.39 -7.02
C ASN A 168 -10.47 9.29 -5.63
N ARG A 169 -9.65 9.15 -4.56
CA ARG A 169 -10.14 9.18 -3.17
C ARG A 169 -11.09 10.38 -2.87
N PRO A 170 -10.78 11.64 -3.25
CA PRO A 170 -11.68 12.76 -2.97
C PRO A 170 -13.01 12.68 -3.74
N LEU A 171 -13.01 12.13 -4.96
CA LEU A 171 -14.24 11.94 -5.74
C LEU A 171 -15.17 10.93 -5.06
N MET A 172 -14.62 9.83 -4.55
CA MET A 172 -15.39 8.83 -3.79
C MET A 172 -16.01 9.44 -2.53
N PHE A 173 -15.25 10.25 -1.78
CA PHE A 173 -15.78 11.00 -0.64
C PHE A 173 -16.86 12.00 -1.04
N ASN A 174 -16.70 12.72 -2.16
CA ASN A 174 -17.72 13.65 -2.67
C ASN A 174 -19.01 12.94 -3.10
N VAL A 175 -18.91 11.73 -3.67
CA VAL A 175 -20.07 10.91 -4.00
C VAL A 175 -20.80 10.48 -2.72
N LEU A 176 -20.08 9.92 -1.75
CA LEU A 176 -20.63 9.50 -0.45
C LEU A 176 -21.27 10.66 0.32
N ALA A 177 -20.59 11.81 0.38
CA ALA A 177 -21.11 13.03 0.99
C ALA A 177 -22.39 13.49 0.28
N GLY A 178 -22.43 13.44 -1.06
CA GLY A 178 -23.63 13.73 -1.84
C GLY A 178 -24.81 12.80 -1.50
N ILE A 179 -24.56 11.50 -1.30
CA ILE A 179 -25.59 10.54 -0.84
C ILE A 179 -26.13 10.94 0.52
N LEU A 180 -25.23 11.25 1.46
CA LEU A 180 -25.56 11.57 2.84
C LEU A 180 -26.38 12.87 2.93
N VAL A 181 -25.94 13.92 2.25
CA VAL A 181 -26.67 15.19 2.15
C VAL A 181 -28.07 14.95 1.58
N SER A 182 -28.18 14.17 0.50
CA SER A 182 -29.49 13.84 -0.09
C SER A 182 -30.41 13.14 0.91
N ALA A 183 -29.89 12.21 1.70
CA ALA A 183 -30.66 11.47 2.70
C ALA A 183 -31.12 12.37 3.87
N VAL A 184 -30.24 13.25 4.38
CA VAL A 184 -30.56 14.21 5.44
C VAL A 184 -31.63 15.19 4.98
N THR A 185 -31.49 15.72 3.77
CA THR A 185 -32.46 16.66 3.20
C THR A 185 -33.83 16.01 2.99
N PHE A 186 -33.87 14.74 2.57
CA PHE A 186 -35.11 13.98 2.46
C PHE A 186 -35.78 13.74 3.82
N ALA A 187 -35.01 13.42 4.86
CA ALA A 187 -35.51 13.27 6.22
C ALA A 187 -36.08 14.59 6.77
N PHE A 188 -35.39 15.71 6.53
CA PHE A 188 -35.82 17.04 6.95
C PHE A 188 -37.12 17.49 6.26
N TRP A 189 -37.27 17.16 4.97
CA TRP A 189 -38.53 17.38 4.25
C TRP A 189 -39.69 16.58 4.87
N LYS A 190 -39.46 15.30 5.19
CA LYS A 190 -40.47 14.44 5.83
C LYS A 190 -40.93 14.92 7.20
N TRP A 191 -40.09 15.66 7.93
CA TRP A 191 -40.44 16.27 9.21
C TRP A 191 -41.16 17.61 9.10
N GLY A 192 -41.55 18.04 7.89
CA GLY A 192 -42.39 19.22 7.69
C GLY A 192 -41.67 20.55 7.77
N GLY A 193 -40.33 20.55 7.72
CA GLY A 193 -39.51 21.77 7.77
C GLY A 193 -39.46 22.57 6.46
N LEU A 194 -40.06 22.07 5.38
CA LEU A 194 -40.00 22.66 4.03
C LEU A 194 -41.39 22.68 3.40
N THR A 195 -41.71 23.78 2.70
CA THR A 195 -42.92 23.86 1.86
C THR A 195 -42.76 23.00 0.60
N ASP A 196 -43.87 22.58 -0.02
CA ASP A 196 -43.84 21.70 -1.20
C ASP A 196 -43.03 22.28 -2.38
N ALA A 197 -43.08 23.60 -2.58
CA ALA A 197 -42.30 24.28 -3.62
C ALA A 197 -40.79 24.24 -3.33
N GLN A 198 -40.38 24.41 -2.07
CA GLN A 198 -38.97 24.34 -1.67
C GLN A 198 -38.44 22.90 -1.78
N ALA A 199 -39.28 21.91 -1.47
CA ALA A 199 -38.92 20.50 -1.62
C ALA A 199 -38.67 20.11 -3.08
N LEU A 200 -39.50 20.59 -4.00
CA LEU A 200 -39.32 20.35 -5.44
C LEU A 200 -38.02 20.98 -5.97
N LEU A 201 -37.71 22.21 -5.57
CA LEU A 201 -36.46 22.89 -5.97
C LEU A 201 -35.24 22.12 -5.47
N VAL A 202 -35.24 21.72 -4.20
CA VAL A 202 -34.16 20.96 -3.57
C VAL A 202 -34.01 19.58 -4.21
N GLY A 203 -35.12 18.89 -4.46
CA GLY A 203 -35.13 17.61 -5.17
C GLY A 203 -34.55 17.72 -6.59
N PHE A 204 -34.88 18.79 -7.31
CA PHE A 204 -34.34 19.06 -8.64
C PHE A 204 -32.82 19.31 -8.62
N ILE A 205 -32.33 20.11 -7.67
CA ILE A 205 -30.89 20.37 -7.50
C ILE A 205 -30.13 19.08 -7.19
N LEU A 206 -30.66 18.26 -6.27
CA LEU A 206 -30.06 16.97 -5.92
C LEU A 206 -30.09 15.99 -7.11
N ALA A 207 -31.17 15.96 -7.88
CA ALA A 207 -31.28 15.12 -9.08
C ALA A 207 -30.26 15.55 -10.15
N MET A 208 -30.09 16.85 -10.38
CA MET A 208 -29.07 17.38 -11.30
C MET A 208 -27.65 17.06 -10.82
N PHE A 209 -27.38 17.21 -9.53
CA PHE A 209 -26.10 16.85 -8.94
C PHE A 209 -25.82 15.34 -9.08
N ARG A 210 -26.83 14.49 -8.88
CA ARG A 210 -26.72 13.04 -9.10
C ARG A 210 -26.46 12.68 -10.55
N LEU A 211 -27.16 13.30 -11.49
CA LEU A 211 -26.93 13.08 -12.92
C LEU A 211 -25.54 13.52 -13.34
N TRP A 212 -25.05 14.64 -12.83
CA TRP A 212 -23.69 15.10 -13.04
C TRP A 212 -22.66 14.11 -12.45
N GLN A 213 -22.87 13.62 -11.21
CA GLN A 213 -22.00 12.59 -10.62
C GLN A 213 -21.96 11.32 -11.46
N ILE A 214 -23.11 10.81 -11.92
CA ILE A 214 -23.20 9.62 -12.77
C ILE A 214 -22.50 9.87 -14.11
N ALA A 215 -22.67 11.03 -14.71
CA ALA A 215 -22.01 11.40 -15.96
C ALA A 215 -20.48 11.51 -15.80
N VAL A 216 -20.01 12.12 -14.71
CA VAL A 216 -18.58 12.19 -14.37
C VAL A 216 -18.03 10.78 -14.16
N ILE A 217 -18.68 9.94 -13.34
CA ILE A 217 -18.27 8.55 -13.12
C ILE A 217 -18.28 7.76 -14.43
N ARG A 218 -19.29 7.88 -15.27
CA ARG A 218 -19.38 7.14 -16.54
C ARG A 218 -18.34 7.60 -17.56
N SER A 219 -18.06 8.90 -17.60
CA SER A 219 -17.01 9.49 -18.45
C SER A 219 -15.63 9.06 -17.98
N THR A 220 -15.37 9.09 -16.68
CA THR A 220 -14.07 8.71 -16.10
C THR A 220 -13.86 7.20 -15.99
N SER A 221 -14.89 6.39 -15.75
CA SER A 221 -14.81 4.91 -15.72
C SER A 221 -14.58 4.29 -17.09
N ARG A 222 -14.82 5.03 -18.18
CA ARG A 222 -14.39 4.62 -19.53
C ARG A 222 -12.87 4.63 -19.70
N GLN A 223 -12.13 5.29 -18.81
CA GLN A 223 -10.68 5.14 -18.74
C GLN A 223 -10.38 3.97 -17.79
N GLU A 224 -9.77 2.90 -18.30
CA GLU A 224 -9.48 1.65 -17.56
C GLU A 224 -8.62 1.86 -16.29
N ASN A 225 -8.04 3.05 -16.09
CA ASN A 225 -7.12 3.41 -15.00
C ASN A 225 -7.76 4.26 -13.88
N TRP A 226 -9.09 4.27 -13.75
CA TRP A 226 -9.81 5.27 -12.93
C TRP A 226 -9.67 5.17 -11.40
N VAL A 227 -9.06 4.12 -10.84
CA VAL A 227 -9.07 3.90 -9.37
C VAL A 227 -7.68 3.76 -8.76
N LEU A 228 -6.76 3.07 -9.43
CA LEU A 228 -5.42 2.80 -8.91
C LEU A 228 -4.34 3.18 -9.92
N ASP A 229 -3.39 4.00 -9.48
CA ASP A 229 -2.10 4.13 -10.12
C ASP A 229 -1.11 3.20 -9.42
N PHE A 230 -0.55 2.27 -10.19
CA PHE A 230 0.40 1.25 -9.77
C PHE A 230 1.85 1.57 -10.17
N GLY A 231 2.13 2.80 -10.62
CA GLY A 231 3.47 3.15 -11.08
C GLY A 231 3.97 2.28 -12.23
N GLY A 232 3.06 1.81 -13.08
CA GLY A 232 3.37 0.97 -14.24
C GLY A 232 3.36 -0.55 -14.01
N LEU A 233 2.97 -1.05 -12.83
CA LEU A 233 2.75 -2.47 -12.60
C LEU A 233 1.36 -2.92 -13.07
N TYR A 234 1.28 -3.97 -13.89
CA TYR A 234 0.00 -4.51 -14.35
C TYR A 234 -0.25 -5.94 -13.85
N ASP A 235 0.76 -6.79 -13.89
CA ASP A 235 0.67 -8.22 -13.53
C ASP A 235 1.72 -8.64 -12.49
N PHE A 236 1.57 -9.85 -11.94
CA PHE A 236 2.52 -10.38 -10.93
C PHE A 236 3.95 -10.52 -11.45
N ARG A 237 4.15 -10.64 -12.77
CA ARG A 237 5.47 -10.66 -13.38
C ARG A 237 6.11 -9.27 -13.29
N ASP A 238 5.36 -8.21 -13.58
CA ASP A 238 5.86 -6.84 -13.40
C ASP A 238 6.22 -6.58 -11.94
N LEU A 239 5.41 -7.07 -10.98
CA LEU A 239 5.71 -6.96 -9.54
C LEU A 239 7.03 -7.66 -9.20
N VAL A 240 7.23 -8.87 -9.70
CA VAL A 240 8.49 -9.61 -9.52
C VAL A 240 9.66 -8.85 -10.13
N ASP A 241 9.51 -8.34 -11.35
CA ASP A 241 10.57 -7.58 -12.01
C ASP A 241 10.92 -6.30 -11.23
N ALA A 242 9.93 -5.58 -10.69
CA ALA A 242 10.15 -4.45 -9.80
C ALA A 242 10.91 -4.85 -8.53
N MET A 243 10.49 -5.91 -7.83
CA MET A 243 11.16 -6.38 -6.60
C MET A 243 12.63 -6.75 -6.84
N LEU A 244 12.94 -7.28 -8.03
CA LEU A 244 14.29 -7.64 -8.47
C LEU A 244 15.09 -6.45 -9.03
N GLY A 245 14.53 -5.23 -9.04
CA GLY A 245 15.18 -4.02 -9.54
C GLY A 245 15.36 -3.98 -11.05
N ARG A 246 14.53 -4.73 -11.79
CA ARG A 246 14.55 -4.75 -13.25
C ARG A 246 13.67 -3.64 -13.82
N PRO A 247 14.01 -3.10 -15.00
CA PRO A 247 13.18 -2.09 -15.65
C PRO A 247 11.79 -2.68 -15.96
N LEU A 248 10.76 -1.91 -15.63
CA LEU A 248 9.38 -2.25 -15.98
C LEU A 248 9.22 -2.24 -17.49
N ARG A 249 8.49 -3.22 -18.02
CA ARG A 249 8.18 -3.25 -19.45
C ARG A 249 7.13 -2.19 -19.74
N THR A 250 7.51 -1.14 -20.46
CA THR A 250 6.55 -0.22 -21.06
C THR A 250 5.75 -1.00 -22.11
N ARG A 251 4.54 -1.43 -21.77
CA ARG A 251 3.56 -1.80 -22.79
C ARG A 251 3.06 -0.50 -23.41
N ALA A 252 3.18 -0.40 -24.74
CA ALA A 252 2.52 0.67 -25.49
C ALA A 252 1.04 0.63 -25.15
N ALA A 253 0.52 1.77 -24.66
CA ALA A 253 -0.88 1.98 -24.33
C ALA A 253 -1.74 2.01 -25.60
#